data_AF-A0A432HDM9-F1
#
_entry.id   AF-A0A432HDM9-F1
#
_cell.length_a   1.000
_cell.length_b   1.000
_cell.length_c   1.000
_cell.angle_alpha   90.00
_cell.angle_beta   90.00
_cell.angle_gamma   90.00
#
_symmetry.space_group_name_H-M   'P 1'
#
loop_
_entity.id
_entity.type
_entity.pdbx_description
1 polymer ?
#
loop_
_entity_poly.entity_id
_entity_poly.type
_entity_poly.pdbx_seq_one_letter_code
_entity_poly.pdbx_strand_id
1 'polypeptide(L)' 'MTQNSESIYGTQFSSIPTPQKTRITQKGNNLVYLHIFAPKQPKNITLAITTKKATATTLADKLDIPVKIDPNSITFDLT' A
#
# COMPACT_ATOMS: atom_id res chain seq x y z
N MET A 1 -5.74 -2.33 -18.42
CA MET A 1 -5.32 -3.01 -17.16
C MET A 1 -3.89 -3.55 -17.23
N THR A 2 -3.01 -3.07 -18.12
CA THR A 2 -1.70 -3.69 -18.37
C THR A 2 -0.64 -3.36 -17.32
N GLN A 3 -0.68 -2.20 -16.67
CA GLN A 3 0.38 -1.76 -15.74
C GLN A 3 0.15 -2.16 -14.27
N ASN A 4 -1.10 -2.45 -13.88
CA ASN A 4 -1.46 -2.73 -12.48
C ASN A 4 -2.11 -4.11 -12.28
N SER A 5 -2.02 -5.00 -13.28
CA SER A 5 -2.65 -6.32 -13.25
C SER A 5 -2.18 -7.18 -12.08
N GLU A 6 -0.92 -7.04 -11.69
CA GLU A 6 -0.29 -7.79 -10.60
C GLU A 6 -0.92 -7.54 -9.22
N SER A 7 -1.49 -6.34 -9.01
CA SER A 7 -2.18 -6.01 -7.75
C SER A 7 -3.61 -6.56 -7.66
N ILE A 8 -4.06 -7.27 -8.69
CA ILE A 8 -5.39 -7.87 -8.79
C ILE A 8 -5.28 -9.39 -8.96
N TYR A 9 -4.55 -9.87 -9.98
CA TYR A 9 -4.48 -11.30 -10.29
C TYR A 9 -3.63 -12.07 -9.28
N GLY A 10 -4.21 -13.13 -8.70
CA GLY A 10 -3.54 -13.96 -7.69
C GLY A 10 -3.40 -13.29 -6.34
N THR A 11 -4.12 -12.18 -6.10
CA THR A 11 -4.20 -11.53 -4.80
C THR A 11 -5.45 -11.96 -4.04
N GLN A 12 -5.39 -11.85 -2.71
CA GLN A 12 -6.49 -12.07 -1.78
C GLN A 12 -6.81 -10.78 -1.01
N PHE A 13 -7.95 -10.77 -0.32
CA PHE A 13 -8.26 -9.70 0.63
C PHE A 13 -7.22 -9.68 1.75
N SER A 14 -6.70 -8.49 2.05
CA SER A 14 -5.80 -8.31 3.19
C SER A 14 -6.61 -8.19 4.48
N SER A 15 -6.06 -8.68 5.58
CA SER A 15 -6.59 -8.46 6.93
C SER A 15 -6.23 -7.08 7.50
N ILE A 16 -5.42 -6.29 6.77
CA ILE A 16 -5.02 -4.95 7.19
C ILE A 16 -6.22 -4.01 7.12
N PRO A 17 -6.51 -3.23 8.19
CA PRO A 17 -7.56 -2.22 8.16
C PRO A 17 -7.34 -1.23 7.01
N THR A 18 -8.34 -1.07 6.15
CA THR A 18 -8.25 -0.22 4.97
C THR A 18 -8.52 1.25 5.32
N PRO A 19 -7.58 2.17 5.05
CA PRO A 19 -7.83 3.61 5.14
C PRO A 19 -8.96 4.06 4.21
N GLN A 20 -9.57 5.21 4.52
CA GLN A 20 -10.62 5.78 3.67
C GLN A 20 -10.15 5.98 2.23
N LYS A 21 -11.03 5.70 1.26
CA LYS A 21 -10.77 5.84 -0.19
C LYS A 21 -9.59 5.01 -0.69
N THR A 22 -9.23 3.96 0.03
CA THR A 22 -8.22 3.00 -0.40
C THR A 22 -8.78 1.58 -0.41
N ARG A 23 -8.09 0.68 -1.11
CA ARG A 23 -8.30 -0.76 -0.98
C ARG A 23 -6.95 -1.42 -0.79
N ILE A 24 -6.93 -2.53 -0.07
CA ILE A 24 -5.71 -3.31 0.14
C ILE A 24 -5.94 -4.72 -0.39
N THR A 25 -5.02 -5.19 -1.21
CA THR A 25 -4.94 -6.59 -1.64
C THR A 25 -3.58 -7.15 -1.24
N GLN A 26 -3.48 -8.47 -1.09
CA GLN A 26 -2.27 -9.12 -0.64
C GLN A 26 -1.94 -10.32 -1.54
N LYS A 27 -0.66 -10.53 -1.83
CA LYS A 27 -0.15 -11.68 -2.58
C LYS A 27 0.86 -12.43 -1.74
N GLY A 28 0.52 -13.67 -1.41
CA GLY A 28 1.28 -14.45 -0.44
C GLY A 28 1.34 -13.77 0.94
N ASN A 29 2.43 -13.96 1.66
CA ASN A 29 2.54 -13.50 3.06
C ASN A 29 3.19 -12.12 3.21
N ASN A 30 3.91 -11.64 2.20
CA ASN A 30 4.83 -10.51 2.36
C ASN A 30 4.55 -9.33 1.44
N LEU A 31 3.66 -9.48 0.45
CA LEU A 31 3.48 -8.46 -0.58
C LEU A 31 2.06 -7.91 -0.53
N VAL A 32 1.96 -6.62 -0.22
CA VAL A 32 0.71 -5.90 0.01
C VAL A 32 0.62 -4.78 -1.02
N TYR A 33 -0.52 -4.67 -1.69
CA TYR A 33 -0.80 -3.61 -2.63
C TYR A 33 -1.83 -2.65 -2.07
N LEU A 34 -1.49 -1.36 -2.05
CA LEU A 34 -2.37 -0.28 -1.66
C LEU A 34 -2.92 0.40 -2.92
N HIS A 35 -4.23 0.39 -3.07
CA HIS A 35 -4.95 1.03 -4.17
C HIS A 35 -5.57 2.33 -3.67
N ILE A 36 -5.31 3.44 -4.35
CA ILE A 36 -5.78 4.78 -3.93
C ILE A 36 -6.83 5.27 -4.94
N PHE A 37 -8.07 5.47 -4.49
CA PHE A 37 -9.21 5.89 -5.34
C PHE A 37 -9.69 7.30 -5.00
N ALA A 38 -8.77 8.25 -4.86
CA ALA A 38 -9.08 9.62 -4.48
C ALA A 38 -8.82 10.60 -5.65
N PRO A 39 -9.72 11.56 -5.91
CA PRO A 39 -9.50 12.59 -6.94
C PRO A 39 -8.34 13.54 -6.59
N LYS A 40 -8.00 13.63 -5.29
CA LYS A 40 -6.75 14.19 -4.79
C LYS A 40 -6.08 13.14 -3.93
N GLN A 41 -4.87 12.74 -4.30
CA GLN A 41 -4.08 11.82 -3.50
C GLN A 41 -3.76 12.50 -2.16
N PRO A 42 -3.98 11.83 -1.02
CA PRO A 42 -3.54 12.36 0.25
C PRO A 42 -2.01 12.40 0.27
N LYS A 43 -1.43 13.44 0.88
CA LYS A 43 0.03 13.55 1.03
C LYS A 43 0.62 12.39 1.83
N ASN A 44 -0.13 11.92 2.83
CA ASN A 44 0.27 10.83 3.69
C ASN A 44 -0.85 9.80 3.78
N ILE A 45 -0.49 8.51 3.77
CA ILE A 45 -1.41 7.42 4.10
C ILE A 45 -0.80 6.62 5.25
N THR A 46 -1.60 6.35 6.28
CA THR A 46 -1.16 5.51 7.41
C THR A 46 -1.92 4.20 7.41
N LEU A 47 -1.19 3.09 7.47
CA LEU A 47 -1.71 1.74 7.65
C LEU A 47 -1.48 1.28 9.09
N ALA A 48 -2.53 0.78 9.74
CA ALA A 48 -2.45 0.20 11.06
C ALA A 48 -1.94 -1.26 10.96
N ILE A 49 -0.62 -1.42 10.91
CA ILE A 49 0.06 -2.71 10.85
C ILE A 49 1.37 -2.64 11.64
N THR A 50 1.67 -3.72 12.37
CA THR A 50 2.94 -3.89 13.09
C THR A 50 3.93 -4.63 12.21
N THR A 51 5.04 -3.97 11.87
CA THR A 51 6.18 -4.61 11.19
C THR A 51 7.49 -4.00 11.67
N LYS A 52 8.58 -4.77 11.57
CA LYS A 52 9.94 -4.28 11.84
C LYS A 52 10.58 -3.61 10.63
N LYS A 53 10.11 -3.92 9.42
CA LYS A 53 10.64 -3.42 8.14
C LYS A 53 9.52 -3.29 7.12
N ALA A 54 9.58 -2.23 6.33
CA ALA A 54 8.67 -1.98 5.23
C ALA A 54 9.41 -1.21 4.13
N THR A 55 9.06 -1.53 2.89
CA THR A 55 9.45 -0.77 1.70
C THR A 55 8.19 -0.55 0.88
N ALA A 56 8.17 0.54 0.12
CA ALA A 56 7.04 0.87 -0.72
C ALA A 56 7.55 1.42 -2.04
N THR A 57 6.94 0.96 -3.12
CA THR A 57 7.30 1.38 -4.47
C THR A 57 6.00 1.49 -5.26
N THR A 58 5.88 2.52 -6.10
CA THR A 58 4.75 2.65 -7.02
C THR A 58 4.76 1.53 -8.06
N LEU A 59 3.58 0.97 -8.35
CA LEU A 59 3.50 -0.20 -9.21
C LEU A 59 3.81 0.11 -10.68
N ALA A 60 3.41 1.29 -11.16
CA ALA A 60 3.45 1.68 -12.57
C ALA A 60 4.86 2.11 -13.03
N ASP A 61 5.55 2.91 -12.23
CA ASP A 61 6.82 3.58 -12.55
C ASP A 61 7.98 3.15 -11.65
N LYS A 62 7.72 2.27 -10.68
CA LYS A 62 8.75 1.69 -9.78
C LYS A 62 9.52 2.75 -8.99
N LEU A 63 8.88 3.86 -8.65
CA LEU A 63 9.44 4.90 -7.79
C LEU A 63 9.33 4.50 -6.34
N ASP A 64 10.42 4.64 -5.59
CA ASP A 64 10.44 4.40 -4.16
C ASP A 64 9.65 5.47 -3.42
N ILE A 65 8.78 5.03 -2.53
CA ILE A 65 7.94 5.87 -1.68
C ILE A 65 8.57 5.87 -0.29
N PRO A 66 8.89 7.05 0.29
CA PRO A 66 9.38 7.12 1.66
C PRO A 66 8.39 6.51 2.66
N VAL A 67 8.92 5.65 3.53
CA VAL A 67 8.12 4.93 4.53
C VAL A 67 8.63 5.27 5.93
N LYS A 68 7.71 5.71 6.79
CA LYS A 68 7.94 5.85 8.24
C LYS A 68 7.29 4.68 8.96
N ILE A 69 8.05 4.00 9.81
CA ILE A 69 7.58 2.86 10.60
C ILE A 69 7.46 3.28 12.06
N ASP A 70 6.26 3.14 12.59
CA ASP A 70 5.93 3.31 14.01
C ASP A 70 5.54 1.94 14.60
N PRO A 71 5.49 1.76 15.94
CA PRO A 71 5.26 0.45 16.55
C PRO A 71 3.99 -0.29 16.09
N ASN A 72 2.94 0.46 15.76
CA ASN A 72 1.63 -0.08 15.39
C ASN A 72 1.14 0.42 14.03
N SER A 73 1.98 1.14 13.28
CA SER A 73 1.57 1.72 12.00
C SER A 73 2.73 1.97 11.05
N ILE A 74 2.40 2.04 9.77
CA ILE A 74 3.31 2.46 8.71
C ILE A 74 2.69 3.67 8.02
N THR A 75 3.46 4.74 7.84
CA THR A 75 3.04 5.92 7.08
C THR A 75 3.84 6.02 5.78
N PHE A 76 3.13 6.21 4.67
CA PHE A 76 3.67 6.42 3.33
C PHE A 76 3.57 7.90 2.99
N ASP A 77 4.69 8.51 2.58
CA ASP A 77 4.75 9.88 2.08
C ASP A 77 4.64 9.87 0.55
N LEU A 78 3.52 10.38 0.03
CA LEU A 78 3.17 10.39 -1.39
C LEU A 78 3.42 11.75 -2.04
N THR A 79 4.27 12.59 -1.43
CA THR A 79 4.59 13.94 -1.92
C THR A 79 5.36 13.97 -3.24
#